data_AF-A0A1S8BP12-F1
#
_entry.id   AF-A0A1S8BP12-F1
#
_cell.length_a   1.000
_cell.length_b   1.000
_cell.length_c   1.000
_cell.angle_alpha   90.00
_cell.angle_beta   90.00
_cell.angle_gamma   90.00
#
_symmetry.space_group_name_H-M   'P 1'
#
loop_
_entity.id
_entity.type
_entity.pdbx_description
1 polymer ?
#
loop_
_entity_poly.entity_id
_entity_poly.type
_entity_poly.pdbx_seq_one_letter_code
_entity_poly.pdbx_strand_id
1 'polypeptide(L)' 'MAGPTGPHGHGAHPIHVHPVRPFYRFAATGLGASMWFFLMYRAKKDGAALMGWKHPWDH' A
#
# COMPACT_ATOMS: atom_id res chain seq x y z
N MET A 1 43.21 12.44 28.91
CA MET A 1 42.10 11.65 29.50
C MET A 1 40.83 12.06 28.77
N ALA A 2 40.56 11.52 27.58
CA ALA A 2 39.37 11.87 26.79
C ALA A 2 38.24 10.88 27.14
N GLY A 3 37.04 11.41 27.40
CA GLY A 3 35.91 10.71 28.01
C GLY A 3 35.26 9.61 27.15
N PRO A 4 34.29 8.87 27.72
CA PRO A 4 33.72 7.68 27.10
C PRO A 4 32.68 8.07 26.05
N THR A 5 32.94 7.70 24.80
CA THR A 5 31.97 7.82 23.70
C THR A 5 30.97 6.65 23.78
N GLY A 6 29.68 7.01 23.85
CA GLY A 6 28.55 6.10 24.09
C GLY A 6 28.32 5.04 23.00
N PRO A 7 27.30 4.18 23.22
CA PRO A 7 27.16 2.91 22.52
C PRO A 7 26.67 3.13 21.08
N HIS A 8 27.54 2.87 20.11
CA HIS A 8 27.19 2.86 18.70
C HIS A 8 26.60 1.50 18.33
N GLY A 9 25.32 1.32 18.66
CA GLY A 9 24.51 0.23 18.12
C GLY A 9 24.15 0.54 16.67
N HIS A 10 24.27 -0.50 15.82
CA HIS A 10 23.84 -0.60 14.43
C HIS A 10 24.88 -0.16 13.39
N GLY A 11 25.23 -1.13 12.53
CA GLY A 11 26.35 -1.11 11.60
C GLY A 11 26.34 0.06 10.61
N ALA A 12 27.53 0.33 10.09
CA ALA A 12 27.90 1.39 9.16
C ALA A 12 27.22 1.27 7.78
N HIS A 13 25.90 1.36 7.75
CA HIS A 13 25.15 1.61 6.51
C HIS A 13 24.83 3.11 6.46
N PRO A 14 25.20 3.83 5.37
CA PRO A 14 24.98 5.27 5.24
C PRO A 14 23.49 5.65 5.10
N ILE A 15 22.57 4.71 5.27
CA ILE A 15 21.13 4.91 5.13
C ILE A 15 20.48 4.66 6.50
N HIS A 16 20.29 5.75 7.24
CA HIS A 16 19.50 5.74 8.46
C HIS A 16 18.00 5.72 8.09
N VAL A 17 17.37 4.56 8.18
CA VAL A 17 15.92 4.44 7.96
C VAL A 17 15.20 4.99 9.19
N HIS A 18 14.60 6.17 9.06
CA HIS A 18 13.77 6.74 10.12
C HIS A 18 12.59 5.79 10.42
N PRO A 19 12.35 5.42 11.68
CA PRO A 19 11.22 4.60 12.04
C PRO A 19 9.93 5.35 11.70
N VAL A 20 9.25 4.90 10.65
CA VAL A 20 7.97 5.47 10.24
C VAL A 20 6.95 5.23 11.35
N ARG A 21 6.33 6.31 11.84
CA ARG A 21 5.31 6.22 12.90
C ARG A 21 4.20 5.25 12.45
N PRO A 22 3.73 4.33 13.31
CA PRO A 22 2.77 3.29 12.93
C PRO A 22 1.51 3.83 12.24
N PHE A 23 1.08 5.03 12.65
CA PHE A 23 -0.06 5.73 12.04
C PHE A 23 0.06 5.93 10.53
N TYR A 24 1.23 6.33 10.01
CA TYR A 24 1.41 6.51 8.57
C TYR A 24 1.38 5.19 7.81
N ARG A 25 1.80 4.09 8.44
CA ARG A 25 1.72 2.74 7.85
C ARG A 25 0.27 2.32 7.70
N PHE A 26 -0.55 2.51 8.73
CA PHE A 26 -1.98 2.19 8.68
C PHE A 26 -2.76 3.08 7.71
N ALA A 27 -2.48 4.39 7.68
CA ALA A 27 -3.11 5.30 6.73
C ALA A 27 -2.75 4.92 5.27
N ALA A 28 -1.48 4.65 4.99
CA ALA A 28 -1.04 4.22 3.65
C ALA A 28 -1.69 2.90 3.22
N THR A 29 -1.72 1.90 4.11
CA THR A 29 -2.38 0.62 3.82
C THR A 29 -3.89 0.77 3.68
N GLY A 30 -4.54 1.56 4.54
CA GLY A 30 -5.99 1.82 4.46
C GLY A 30 -6.39 2.50 3.14
N LEU A 31 -5.63 3.52 2.72
CA LEU A 31 -5.84 4.20 1.45
C LEU A 31 -5.58 3.29 0.24
N GLY A 32 -4.49 2.52 0.24
CA GLY A 32 -4.18 1.55 -0.82
C GLY A 32 -5.20 0.40 -0.89
N ALA A 33 -5.62 -0.12 0.26
CA ALA A 33 -6.66 -1.13 0.35
C ALA A 33 -8.01 -0.60 -0.13
N SER A 34 -8.36 0.65 0.19
CA SER A 34 -9.59 1.30 -0.31
C SER A 34 -9.55 1.47 -1.83
N MET A 35 -8.41 1.86 -2.39
CA MET A 35 -8.21 1.96 -3.85
C MET A 35 -8.43 0.60 -4.53
N TRP A 36 -7.80 -0.47 -4.03
CA TRP A 36 -7.98 -1.81 -4.59
C TRP A 36 -9.39 -2.37 -4.37
N PHE A 37 -9.99 -2.10 -3.21
CA PHE A 37 -11.38 -2.44 -2.94
C PHE A 37 -12.32 -1.75 -3.95
N PHE A 38 -12.07 -0.48 -4.26
CA PHE A 38 -12.83 0.25 -5.26
C PHE A 38 -12.68 -0.37 -6.65
N LEU A 39 -11.46 -0.75 -7.05
CA LEU A 39 -11.23 -1.44 -8.33
C LEU A 39 -11.94 -2.80 -8.40
N MET A 40 -11.92 -3.60 -7.34
CA MET A 40 -12.63 -4.89 -7.29
C MET A 40 -14.15 -4.72 -7.26
N TYR A 41 -14.64 -3.71 -6.53
CA TYR A 41 -16.06 -3.35 -6.52
C TYR A 41 -16.53 -2.88 -7.90
N ARG A 42 -15.72 -2.05 -8.56
CA ARG A 42 -15.95 -1.61 -9.94
C ARG A 42 -15.88 -2.80 -10.90
N ALA A 43 -14.90 -3.68 -10.77
CA ALA A 43 -14.79 -4.90 -11.58
C ALA A 43 -15.97 -5.85 -11.35
N LYS A 44 -16.58 -5.90 -10.16
CA LYS A 44 -17.80 -6.68 -9.93
C LYS A 44 -19.03 -6.04 -10.63
N LYS A 45 -19.12 -4.72 -10.63
CA LYS A 45 -20.23 -3.98 -11.26
C LYS A 45 -20.11 -3.90 -12.78
N ASP A 46 -18.92 -3.59 -13.28
CA ASP A 46 -18.59 -3.48 -14.70
C ASP A 46 -18.16 -4.83 -15.31
N GLY A 47 -17.88 -5.83 -14.48
CA GLY A 47 -17.63 -7.21 -14.93
C GLY A 47 -18.87 -7.89 -15.47
N ALA A 48 -20.08 -7.53 -14.98
CA ALA A 48 -21.33 -7.92 -15.63
C ALA A 48 -21.53 -7.22 -16.99
N ALA A 49 -20.93 -6.05 -17.20
CA ALA A 49 -20.99 -5.32 -18.47
C ALA A 49 -19.94 -5.83 -19.49
N LEU A 50 -18.83 -6.40 -19.03
CA LEU A 50 -17.76 -6.94 -19.90
C LEU A 50 -17.81 -8.47 -20.06
N MET A 51 -18.52 -9.23 -19.22
CA MET A 51 -18.77 -10.67 -19.42
C MET A 51 -19.75 -10.96 -20.57
N GLY A 52 -19.89 -10.10 -21.59
CA GLY A 52 -20.39 -10.50 -22.91
C GLY A 52 -21.77 -11.17 -23.02
N TRP A 53 -22.62 -11.17 -21.97
CA TRP A 53 -23.92 -11.88 -21.97
C TRP A 53 -25.08 -11.01 -22.46
N LYS A 54 -24.80 -9.87 -23.09
CA LYS A 54 -25.81 -9.14 -23.84
C LYS A 54 -25.19 -8.44 -25.04
N HIS A 55 -25.10 -9.19 -26.12
CA HIS A 55 -24.96 -8.61 -27.45
C HIS A 55 -26.23 -7.80 -27.75
N PRO A 56 -26.15 -6.51 -28.12
CA PRO A 56 -27.34 -5.68 -28.31
C PRO A 56 -28.19 -6.01 -29.56
N TRP A 57 -27.89 -7.09 -30.29
CA TRP A 57 -28.61 -7.50 -31.50
C TRP A 57 -28.94 -9.01 -31.58
N ASP A 58 -29.22 -9.66 -30.45
CA ASP A 58 -29.83 -10.99 -30.43
C ASP A 58 -31.30 -10.88 -29.99
N HIS A 59 -32.11 -10.29 -30.88
CA HIS A 59 -33.55 -10.14 -30.78
C HIS A 59 -34.20 -10.62 -32.08
#